data_AF-A0A1W9QYY3-F1
#
_entry.id   AF-A0A1W9QYY3-F1
#
_cell.length_a   1.000
_cell.length_b   1.000
_cell.length_c   1.000
_cell.angle_alpha   90.00
_cell.angle_beta   90.00
_cell.angle_gamma   90.00
#
_symmetry.space_group_name_H-M   'P 1'
#
loop_
_entity.id
_entity.type
_entity.pdbx_description
1 polymer ?
#
loop_
_entity_poly.entity_id
_entity_poly.type
_entity_poly.pdbx_seq_one_letter_code
_entity_poly.pdbx_strand_id
1 'polypeptide(L)' 'MSVNRFLLIGIINYKHWSAVFTYRNEKIRIISVRHSRKKEIEIYEGK' A
#
# COMPACT_ATOMS: atom_id res chain seq x y z
N MET A 1 -6.67 20.61 6.15
CA MET A 1 -6.71 19.92 4.83
C MET A 1 -6.22 18.50 5.00
N SER A 2 -7.12 17.53 4.96
CA SER A 2 -6.81 16.10 5.07
C SER A 2 -5.94 15.67 3.90
N VAL A 3 -4.70 15.26 4.15
CA VAL A 3 -3.88 14.59 3.14
C VAL A 3 -4.41 13.16 3.04
N ASN A 4 -5.16 12.87 1.97
CA ASN A 4 -5.67 11.53 1.73
C ASN A 4 -4.50 10.55 1.58
N ARG A 5 -4.51 9.50 2.39
CA ARG A 5 -3.54 8.41 2.34
C ARG A 5 -4.23 7.19 1.77
N PHE A 6 -3.53 6.53 0.85
CA PHE A 6 -4.00 5.34 0.17
C PHE A 6 -3.11 4.16 0.56
N LEU A 7 -3.71 2.96 0.61
CA LEU A 7 -3.01 1.70 0.79
C LEU A 7 -3.05 0.93 -0.52
N LEU A 8 -1.89 0.52 -1.01
CA LEU A 8 -1.74 -0.42 -2.12
C LEU A 8 -1.10 -1.69 -1.59
N ILE A 9 -1.66 -2.84 -1.97
CA ILE A 9 -1.09 -4.15 -1.72
C ILE A 9 -0.68 -4.74 -3.07
N GLY A 10 0.55 -5.22 -3.18
CA GLY A 10 1.07 -5.81 -4.40
C GLY A 10 2.14 -6.85 -4.12
N ILE A 11 2.44 -7.67 -5.11
CA ILE A 11 3.42 -8.76 -4.98
C ILE A 11 4.69 -8.37 -5.73
N ILE A 12 5.84 -8.43 -5.04
CA ILE A 12 7.17 -8.25 -5.61
C ILE A 12 8.03 -9.42 -5.15
N ASN A 13 8.64 -10.13 -6.10
CA ASN A 13 9.44 -11.33 -5.84
C ASN A 13 8.70 -12.36 -4.96
N TYR A 14 7.45 -12.67 -5.31
CA TYR A 14 6.58 -13.61 -4.59
C TYR A 14 6.27 -13.24 -3.13
N LYS A 15 6.58 -12.02 -2.71
CA LYS A 15 6.26 -11.50 -1.37
C LYS A 15 5.23 -10.40 -1.49
N HIS A 16 4.26 -10.39 -0.59
CA HIS A 16 3.26 -9.34 -0.50
C HIS A 16 3.84 -8.10 0.19
N TRP A 17 3.61 -6.94 -0.41
CA TRP A 17 4.05 -5.65 0.07
C TRP A 17 2.87 -4.70 0.18
N SER A 18 2.88 -3.91 1.25
CA SER A 18 1.93 -2.86 1.51
C SER A 18 2.64 -1.50 1.37
N ALA A 19 2.15 -0.68 0.45
CA ALA A 19 2.62 0.68 0.22
C ALA A 19 1.57 1.69 0.68
N VAL A 20 1.96 2.61 1.55
CA VAL A 20 1.16 3.79 1.89
C VAL A 20 1.66 4.95 1.04
N PHE A 21 0.77 5.58 0.31
CA PHE A 21 1.11 6.69 -0.58
C PHE A 21 0.07 7.80 -0.55
N THR A 22 0.42 8.94 -1.14
CA THR A 22 -0.49 10.05 -1.36
C THR A 22 -0.20 10.71 -2.71
N TYR A 23 -1.15 11.47 -3.21
CA TYR A 23 -0.97 12.35 -4.36
C TYR A 23 -0.60 13.75 -3.87
N ARG A 24 0.51 14.28 -4.37
CA ARG A 24 0.90 15.69 -4.14
C ARG A 24 1.08 16.34 -5.49
N ASN A 25 0.17 17.26 -5.82
CA ASN A 25 0.01 17.80 -7.17
C ASN A 25 -0.18 16.63 -8.15
N GLU A 26 0.66 16.53 -9.17
CA GLU A 26 0.62 15.47 -10.19
C GLU A 26 1.63 14.33 -9.91
N LYS A 27 2.18 14.27 -8.69
CA LYS A 27 3.19 13.27 -8.32
C LYS A 27 2.69 12.32 -7.24
N ILE A 28 3.08 11.05 -7.36
CA ILE A 28 2.89 10.04 -6.32
C ILE A 28 4.03 10.20 -5.31
N ARG A 29 3.68 10.38 -4.03
CA ARG A 29 4.64 10.30 -2.92
C ARG A 29 4.41 9.01 -2.15
N ILE A 30 5.40 8.13 -2.21
CA ILE A 30 5.47 6.97 -1.31
C ILE A 30 5.84 7.47 0.08
N ILE A 31 5.06 7.08 1.08
CA ILE A 31 5.26 7.44 2.48
C ILE A 31 5.91 6.28 3.23
N SER A 32 5.46 5.05 2.97
CA SER A 32 6.00 3.84 3.60
C SER A 32 5.79 2.66 2.66
N VAL A 33 6.78 1.78 2.58
CA VAL A 33 6.67 0.46 1.95
C VAL A 33 7.15 -0.57 2.97
N ARG A 34 6.36 -1.63 3.15
CA ARG A 34 6.66 -2.70 4.10
C ARG A 34 6.14 -4.04 3.57
N HIS A 35 6.63 -5.13 4.13
CA HIS A 35 5.99 -6.42 3.93
C HIS A 35 4.54 -6.35 4.43
N SER A 36 3.61 -6.95 3.69
CA SER A 36 2.21 -6.97 4.09
C SER A 36 2.03 -7.77 5.37
N ARG A 37 1.12 -7.29 6.22
CA ARG A 37 0.67 -8.04 7.39
C ARG A 37 -0.28 -9.15 6.95
N LYS A 38 -0.36 -10.25 7.69
CA LYS A 38 -1.26 -11.38 7.36
C LYS A 38 -2.70 -10.94 7.07
N LYS A 39 -3.27 -10.11 7.95
CA LYS A 39 -4.61 -9.53 7.77
C LYS A 39 -4.77 -8.69 6.50
N GLU A 40 -3.72 -7.98 6.07
CA GLU A 40 -3.75 -7.21 4.82
C GLU A 40 -3.78 -8.14 3.61
N ILE A 41 -3.03 -9.25 3.65
CA ILE A 41 -3.02 -10.28 2.60
C ILE A 41 -4.38 -10.97 2.53
N GLU A 42 -4.97 -11.35 3.66
CA GLU A 42 -6.31 -11.98 3.71
C GLU A 42 -7.37 -11.10 3.03
N ILE A 43 -7.43 -9.81 3.40
CA ILE A 43 -8.33 -8.83 2.78
C ILE A 43 -8.07 -8.71 1.27
N TYR A 44 -6.80 -8.69 0.85
CA TYR A 44 -6.42 -8.56 -0.56
C TYR A 44 -6.78 -9.79 -1.40
N GLU A 45 -6.54 -10.99 -0.87
CA GLU A 45 -6.83 -12.26 -1.53
C GLU A 45 -8.33 -12.62 -1.49
N GLY A 46 -9.17 -11.81 -0.84
CA GLY A 46 -10.60 -12.06 -0.70
C GLY A 46 -10.92 -13.24 0.21
N LYS A 47 -10.05 -13.50 1.21
CA LYS A 47 -10.21 -14.55 2.23
C LYS A 47 -10.73 -13.98 3.54
#